data_AF-A0A6J8AAM8-F1
#
_entry.id   AF-A0A6J8AAM8-F1
#
_cell.length_a   1.000
_cell.length_b   1.000
_cell.length_c   1.000
_cell.angle_alpha   90.00
_cell.angle_beta   90.00
_cell.angle_gamma   90.00
#
_symmetry.space_group_name_H-M   'P 1'
#
loop_
_entity.id
_entity.type
_entity.pdbx_description
1 polymer ?
#
loop_
_entity_poly.entity_id
_entity_poly.type
_entity_poly.pdbx_seq_one_letter_code
_entity_poly.pdbx_strand_id
1 'polypeptide(L)'
;MVKDVPELGNAILDDEHALDYLEEYRCRQDPFLCLEIAIIAPLKHIQTDKKYLIIIYALDECDTQMGNDLKNISCEFSKVPKTLENIYHVNLERILGTNGTPFEEWNALFEVLSAAANPIDLDDLFMITGLDDNQRRTFSKLLGNEFGHFLKHSDYKLSFQHKAFKEFLTNEARKLLPFYVNITKGHTLLAKYFLHKATSQNLLDEKALLDIASHVALTYNKQFTQTFLKLFNRTHLESYRILNYMAREINCYYTANLVIQLIIQSGLISSNMSNAAFIATSNGNFQTLISFHEIKVNFRSKYNRYLEHSMKGADLVHMCKFVYFCGYNVFHIAAQRGYVEIVEYLLKNYPDLLYEQTSIQLNVFQLAAENGKTKIVKLFLEINSSLADHHSLYYASQQGHDQIVSLLFNYVNDTCLPCNGTIHWLPALSLRKYKCNISN
;
A
#
# COMPACT_ATOMS: atom_id res chain seq x y z
N MET A 1 -26.66 5.76 20.98
CA MET A 1 -27.91 5.54 21.75
C MET A 1 -29.09 6.01 20.91
N VAL A 2 -30.05 5.13 20.62
CA VAL A 2 -31.30 5.46 19.90
C VAL A 2 -32.22 6.23 20.86
N LYS A 3 -32.45 7.52 20.62
CA LYS A 3 -33.15 8.39 21.59
C LYS A 3 -34.68 8.39 21.49
N ASP A 4 -35.25 8.00 20.34
CA ASP A 4 -36.67 8.27 20.06
C ASP A 4 -37.57 7.02 19.96
N VAL A 5 -37.00 5.81 19.98
CA VAL A 5 -37.79 4.55 19.97
C VAL A 5 -37.11 3.52 20.90
N PRO A 6 -37.50 3.46 22.18
CA PRO A 6 -36.86 2.59 23.18
C PRO A 6 -36.86 1.11 22.79
N GLU A 7 -37.92 0.65 22.10
CA GLU A 7 -38.07 -0.73 21.63
C GLU A 7 -36.96 -1.16 20.67
N LEU A 8 -36.48 -0.27 19.80
CA LEU A 8 -35.36 -0.54 18.88
C LEU A 8 -34.01 -0.56 19.62
N GLY A 9 -33.85 0.30 20.61
CA GLY A 9 -32.65 0.32 21.47
C GLY A 9 -32.56 -0.93 22.33
N ASN A 10 -33.68 -1.34 22.92
CA ASN A 10 -33.78 -2.55 23.73
C ASN A 10 -33.55 -3.81 22.88
N ALA A 11 -34.02 -3.85 21.64
CA ALA A 11 -33.75 -4.99 20.77
C ALA A 11 -32.25 -5.24 20.50
N ILE A 12 -31.41 -4.19 20.54
CA ILE A 12 -29.95 -4.34 20.44
C ILE A 12 -29.35 -4.68 21.81
N LEU A 13 -29.84 -4.05 22.88
CA LEU A 13 -29.31 -4.22 24.24
C LEU A 13 -29.74 -5.54 24.90
N ASP A 14 -30.82 -6.16 24.45
CA ASP A 14 -31.34 -7.43 24.96
C ASP A 14 -30.87 -8.63 24.12
N ASP A 15 -30.17 -8.37 22.99
CA ASP A 15 -29.61 -9.41 22.13
C ASP A 15 -28.22 -9.81 22.65
N GLU A 16 -28.14 -10.96 23.32
CA GLU A 16 -26.91 -11.49 23.91
C GLU A 16 -25.77 -11.67 22.89
N HIS A 17 -26.10 -12.00 21.64
CA HIS A 17 -25.10 -12.15 20.58
C HIS A 17 -24.56 -10.80 20.10
N ALA A 18 -25.41 -9.78 20.03
CA ALA A 18 -25.00 -8.42 19.73
C ALA A 18 -24.09 -7.85 20.83
N LEU A 19 -24.45 -8.06 22.10
CA LEU A 19 -23.65 -7.61 23.24
C LEU A 19 -22.28 -8.30 23.31
N ASP A 20 -22.21 -9.62 23.12
CA ASP A 20 -20.93 -10.36 23.08
C ASP A 20 -19.99 -9.83 21.99
N TYR A 21 -20.55 -9.48 20.82
CA TYR A 21 -19.77 -8.91 19.72
C TYR A 21 -19.27 -7.49 20.00
N LEU A 22 -20.02 -6.69 20.76
CA LEU A 22 -19.68 -5.31 21.12
C LEU A 22 -18.68 -5.22 22.29
N GLU A 23 -18.75 -6.14 23.25
CA GLU A 23 -17.87 -6.16 24.42
C GLU A 23 -16.48 -6.71 24.11
N GLU A 24 -16.38 -7.62 23.13
CA GLU A 24 -15.09 -8.16 22.71
C GLU A 24 -14.40 -7.32 21.62
N TYR A 25 -13.06 -7.38 21.57
CA TYR A 25 -12.21 -6.70 20.57
C TYR A 25 -12.52 -7.07 19.09
N ARG A 26 -13.52 -7.90 18.83
CA ARG A 26 -13.96 -8.39 17.52
C ARG A 26 -14.41 -7.25 16.60
N CYS A 27 -15.09 -6.23 17.13
CA CYS A 27 -15.50 -5.05 16.35
C CYS A 27 -14.33 -4.22 15.80
N ARG A 28 -13.12 -4.32 16.38
CA ARG A 28 -11.92 -3.67 15.82
C ARG A 28 -11.30 -4.45 14.68
N GLN A 29 -11.50 -5.76 14.63
CA GLN A 29 -10.92 -6.64 13.61
C GLN A 29 -11.76 -6.61 12.33
N ASP A 30 -13.09 -6.55 12.47
CA ASP A 30 -14.02 -6.43 11.35
C ASP A 30 -15.20 -5.50 11.69
N PRO A 31 -15.06 -4.18 11.41
CA PRO A 31 -16.10 -3.19 11.68
C PRO A 31 -17.39 -3.40 10.87
N PHE A 32 -17.30 -4.03 9.69
CA PHE A 32 -18.47 -4.28 8.84
C PHE A 32 -19.29 -5.44 9.39
N LEU A 33 -18.63 -6.54 9.77
CA LEU A 33 -19.28 -7.68 10.39
C LEU A 33 -19.87 -7.30 11.76
N CYS A 34 -19.20 -6.42 12.50
CA CYS A 34 -19.73 -5.85 13.73
C CYS A 34 -21.02 -5.05 13.50
N LEU A 35 -21.06 -4.17 12.51
CA LEU A 35 -22.28 -3.43 12.16
C LEU A 35 -23.42 -4.39 11.77
N GLU A 36 -23.10 -5.44 11.01
CA GLU A 36 -24.09 -6.42 10.55
C GLU A 36 -24.66 -7.25 11.70
N ILE A 37 -23.81 -7.81 12.55
CA ILE A 37 -24.20 -8.71 13.63
C ILE A 37 -24.76 -7.94 14.83
N ALA A 38 -24.07 -6.89 15.28
CA ALA A 38 -24.42 -6.24 16.53
C ALA A 38 -25.54 -5.20 16.39
N ILE A 39 -25.80 -4.70 15.18
CA ILE A 39 -26.77 -3.62 14.98
C ILE A 39 -27.85 -4.02 13.97
N ILE A 40 -27.47 -4.47 12.77
CA ILE A 40 -28.45 -4.73 11.70
C ILE A 40 -29.28 -5.99 11.98
N ALA A 41 -28.66 -7.08 12.44
CA ALA A 41 -29.36 -8.34 12.66
C ALA A 41 -30.45 -8.26 13.74
N PRO A 42 -30.22 -7.69 14.94
CA PRO A 42 -31.26 -7.55 15.96
C PRO A 42 -32.44 -6.70 15.46
N LEU A 43 -32.14 -5.61 14.74
CA LEU A 43 -33.16 -4.72 14.18
C LEU A 43 -34.03 -5.37 13.10
N LYS A 44 -33.51 -6.35 12.35
CA LYS A 44 -34.27 -7.09 11.32
C LYS A 44 -35.33 -8.02 11.92
N HIS A 45 -35.15 -8.45 13.17
CA HIS A 45 -36.08 -9.37 13.83
C HIS A 45 -37.32 -8.67 14.41
N ILE A 46 -37.35 -7.34 14.40
CA ILE A 46 -38.45 -6.55 14.95
C ILE A 46 -39.57 -6.46 13.91
N GLN A 47 -40.67 -7.18 14.17
CA GLN A 47 -41.90 -7.04 13.39
C GLN A 47 -42.65 -5.80 13.86
N THR A 48 -42.82 -4.83 12.97
CA THR A 48 -43.58 -3.61 13.27
C THR A 48 -44.50 -3.25 12.12
N ASP A 49 -45.67 -2.72 12.44
CA ASP A 49 -46.66 -2.26 11.45
C ASP A 49 -46.28 -0.91 10.79
N LYS A 50 -45.13 -0.33 11.17
CA LYS A 50 -44.63 0.97 10.70
C LYS A 50 -43.30 0.81 9.98
N LYS A 51 -43.09 1.55 8.88
CA LYS A 51 -41.77 1.59 8.22
C LYS A 51 -40.86 2.58 8.94
N TYR A 52 -39.77 2.09 9.53
CA TYR A 52 -38.74 2.92 10.17
C TYR A 52 -37.56 3.14 9.23
N LEU A 53 -37.03 4.37 9.22
CA LEU A 53 -35.75 4.70 8.61
C LEU A 53 -34.73 4.90 9.73
N ILE A 54 -33.82 3.93 9.89
CA ILE A 54 -32.88 3.88 11.00
C ILE A 54 -31.56 4.51 10.52
N ILE A 55 -31.24 5.71 11.01
CA ILE A 55 -29.93 6.33 10.82
C ILE A 55 -29.03 5.85 11.95
N ILE A 56 -28.03 5.02 11.63
CA ILE A 56 -26.98 4.65 12.59
C ILE A 56 -25.97 5.80 12.58
N TYR A 57 -26.17 6.73 13.49
CA TYR A 57 -25.35 7.92 13.64
C TYR A 57 -24.24 7.63 14.67
N ALA A 58 -22.98 7.75 14.25
CA ALA A 58 -21.80 7.68 15.12
C ALA A 58 -21.16 9.07 15.34
N LEU A 59 -21.92 10.15 15.11
CA LEU A 59 -21.47 11.53 15.25
C LEU A 59 -22.55 12.32 15.97
N ASP A 60 -22.22 13.17 16.93
CA ASP A 60 -23.21 13.96 17.65
C ASP A 60 -23.55 15.23 16.86
N GLU A 61 -24.64 15.25 16.08
CA GLU A 61 -25.17 16.50 15.51
C GLU A 61 -26.70 16.53 15.52
N CYS A 62 -27.24 17.15 16.56
CA CYS A 62 -28.46 17.95 16.48
C CYS A 62 -28.09 19.35 16.98
N ASP A 63 -28.41 20.35 16.18
CA ASP A 63 -28.04 21.76 16.34
C ASP A 63 -28.36 22.30 17.74
N THR A 64 -27.42 23.06 18.31
CA THR A 64 -27.55 23.73 19.62
C THR A 64 -28.11 25.13 19.44
N GLN A 65 -29.30 25.22 18.86
CA GLN A 65 -30.12 26.42 18.93
C GLN A 65 -31.56 26.11 19.32
N MET A 66 -31.75 25.49 20.48
CA MET A 66 -33.03 25.63 21.19
C MET A 66 -32.79 25.77 22.68
N GLY A 67 -33.10 26.96 23.19
CA GLY A 67 -33.35 27.15 24.61
C GLY A 67 -34.44 26.17 25.05
N ASN A 68 -34.21 25.55 26.20
CA ASN A 68 -35.16 24.84 27.06
C ASN A 68 -36.55 24.58 26.46
N ASP A 69 -36.68 23.61 25.55
CA ASP A 69 -37.91 22.85 25.32
C ASP A 69 -37.62 21.67 24.36
N LEU A 70 -37.54 20.46 24.92
CA LEU A 70 -37.34 19.18 24.22
C LEU A 70 -38.61 18.74 23.45
N LYS A 71 -39.10 19.56 22.52
CA LYS A 71 -40.21 19.17 21.63
C LYS A 71 -39.83 19.34 20.16
N ASN A 72 -39.67 18.18 19.51
CA ASN A 72 -39.54 17.95 18.08
C ASN A 72 -38.21 18.33 17.42
N ILE A 73 -37.22 17.43 17.53
CA ILE A 73 -36.12 17.35 16.57
C ILE A 73 -36.67 16.71 15.29
N SER A 74 -37.05 17.50 14.29
CA SER A 74 -37.37 16.97 12.95
C SER A 74 -36.12 17.00 12.08
N CYS A 75 -35.40 15.89 11.98
CA CYS A 75 -34.33 15.74 10.99
C CYS A 75 -34.94 15.60 9.59
N GLU A 76 -34.80 16.63 8.76
CA GLU A 76 -35.13 16.52 7.33
C GLU A 76 -34.10 15.61 6.64
N PHE A 77 -34.51 14.38 6.31
CA PHE A 77 -33.68 13.40 5.60
C PHE A 77 -33.13 13.89 4.25
N SER A 78 -33.74 14.92 3.65
CA SER A 78 -33.22 15.60 2.45
C SER A 78 -31.89 16.32 2.69
N LYS A 79 -31.58 16.68 3.95
CA LYS A 79 -30.35 17.39 4.36
C LYS A 79 -29.21 16.44 4.77
N VAL A 80 -29.47 15.14 4.88
CA VAL A 80 -28.42 14.17 5.22
C VAL A 80 -27.45 14.01 4.04
N PRO A 81 -26.13 14.17 4.25
CA PRO A 81 -25.13 13.95 3.22
C PRO A 81 -25.26 12.55 2.59
N LYS A 82 -25.44 12.49 1.27
CA LYS A 82 -25.62 11.23 0.52
C LYS A 82 -24.30 10.54 0.13
N THR A 83 -23.18 11.26 0.20
CA THR A 83 -21.85 10.78 -0.18
C THR A 83 -20.86 11.05 0.94
N LEU A 84 -19.81 10.22 1.02
CA LEU A 84 -18.72 10.42 1.99
C LEU A 84 -18.04 11.79 1.82
N GLU A 85 -17.93 12.27 0.58
CA GLU A 85 -17.41 13.61 0.30
C GLU A 85 -18.28 14.72 0.91
N ASN A 86 -19.61 14.60 0.82
CA ASN A 86 -20.51 15.57 1.45
C ASN A 86 -20.42 15.51 2.97
N ILE A 87 -20.17 14.33 3.56
CA ILE A 87 -19.91 14.21 5.00
C ILE A 87 -18.68 15.02 5.39
N TYR A 88 -17.58 14.87 4.65
CA TYR A 88 -16.35 15.63 4.90
C TYR A 88 -16.56 17.14 4.72
N HIS A 89 -17.29 17.54 3.68
CA HIS A 89 -17.58 18.94 3.42
C HIS A 89 -18.36 19.59 4.57
N VAL A 90 -19.49 18.99 4.97
CA VAL A 90 -20.35 19.54 6.03
C VAL A 90 -19.61 19.60 7.37
N ASN A 91 -18.82 18.58 7.71
CA ASN A 91 -18.02 18.60 8.93
C ASN A 91 -16.95 19.70 8.90
N LEU A 92 -16.25 19.88 7.78
CA LEU A 92 -15.25 20.96 7.68
C LEU A 92 -15.90 22.35 7.72
N GLU A 93 -17.07 22.53 7.09
CA GLU A 93 -17.87 23.76 7.23
C GLU A 93 -18.32 24.00 8.66
N ARG A 94 -18.64 22.97 9.43
CA ARG A 94 -18.99 23.11 10.85
C ARG A 94 -17.78 23.53 11.68
N ILE A 95 -16.65 22.87 11.48
CA ILE A 95 -15.43 23.09 12.29
C ILE A 95 -14.80 24.44 11.97
N LEU A 96 -14.80 24.83 10.70
CA LEU A 96 -14.07 25.99 10.20
C LEU A 96 -14.98 27.12 9.73
N GLY A 97 -16.30 26.93 9.67
CA GLY A 97 -17.25 27.92 9.19
C GLY A 97 -17.45 27.91 7.66
N THR A 98 -18.56 28.50 7.22
CA THR A 98 -19.04 28.47 5.82
C THR A 98 -18.35 29.47 4.89
N ASN A 99 -17.60 30.43 5.44
CA ASN A 99 -17.17 31.62 4.70
C ASN A 99 -15.72 31.59 4.24
N GLY A 100 -15.16 30.46 3.77
CA GLY A 100 -13.91 30.38 2.97
C GLY A 100 -12.59 30.84 3.63
N THR A 101 -12.54 32.02 4.22
CA THR A 101 -11.42 32.66 4.91
C THR A 101 -10.85 31.85 6.08
N PRO A 102 -11.61 31.06 6.87
CA PRO A 102 -11.02 30.33 7.99
C PRO A 102 -10.27 29.07 7.55
N PHE A 103 -10.61 28.48 6.40
CA PHE A 103 -9.85 27.34 5.87
C PHE A 103 -8.51 27.77 5.28
N GLU A 104 -8.45 28.97 4.70
CA GLU A 104 -7.22 29.51 4.13
C GLU A 104 -6.08 29.60 5.16
N GLU A 105 -6.42 29.87 6.42
CA GLU A 105 -5.48 29.87 7.54
C GLU A 105 -4.85 28.49 7.78
N TRP A 106 -5.58 27.41 7.49
CA TRP A 106 -5.14 26.02 7.69
C TRP A 106 -4.63 25.34 6.41
N ASN A 107 -4.66 26.04 5.26
CA ASN A 107 -4.23 25.48 3.97
C ASN A 107 -2.82 24.90 4.05
N ALA A 108 -1.85 25.67 4.53
CA ALA A 108 -0.46 25.20 4.61
C ALA A 108 -0.32 23.93 5.45
N LEU A 109 -1.11 23.82 6.53
CA LEU A 109 -1.11 22.65 7.40
C LEU A 109 -1.64 21.41 6.68
N PHE A 110 -2.80 21.52 6.02
CA PHE A 110 -3.38 20.39 5.28
C PHE A 110 -2.59 20.07 4.00
N GLU A 111 -1.97 21.05 3.36
CA GLU A 111 -1.04 20.85 2.24
C GLU A 111 0.16 20.01 2.68
N VAL A 112 0.80 20.37 3.80
CA VAL A 112 1.96 19.64 4.36
C VAL A 112 1.55 18.24 4.80
N LEU A 113 0.44 18.08 5.54
CA LEU A 113 -0.05 16.76 5.95
C LEU A 113 -0.41 15.87 4.75
N SER A 114 -0.96 16.46 3.69
CA SER A 114 -1.29 15.74 2.46
C SER A 114 -0.04 15.31 1.70
N ALA A 115 1.01 16.13 1.72
CA ALA A 115 2.28 15.82 1.08
C ALA A 115 3.16 14.84 1.88
N ALA A 116 2.98 14.75 3.20
CA ALA A 116 3.76 13.85 4.05
C ALA A 116 3.46 12.37 3.74
N ALA A 117 4.52 11.57 3.56
CA ALA A 117 4.41 10.12 3.38
C ALA A 117 4.33 9.35 4.71
N ASN A 118 4.91 9.94 5.77
CA ASN A 118 4.95 9.38 7.12
C ASN A 118 4.28 10.36 8.10
N PRO A 119 3.83 9.88 9.27
CA PRO A 119 3.35 10.76 10.33
C PRO A 119 4.40 11.83 10.68
N ILE A 120 3.99 13.10 10.66
CA ILE A 120 4.86 14.25 10.87
C ILE A 120 4.86 14.66 12.33
N ASP A 121 6.02 15.01 12.88
CA ASP A 121 6.11 15.57 14.22
C ASP A 121 5.36 16.91 14.28
N LEU A 122 4.58 17.14 15.33
CA LEU A 122 3.72 18.31 15.47
C LEU A 122 4.53 19.61 15.54
N ASP A 123 5.72 19.59 16.17
CA ASP A 123 6.60 20.75 16.23
C ASP A 123 7.22 21.03 14.86
N ASP A 124 7.67 19.98 14.16
CA ASP A 124 8.14 20.13 12.78
C ASP A 124 7.02 20.71 11.88
N LEU A 125 5.78 20.24 12.02
CA LEU A 125 4.62 20.75 11.26
C LEU A 125 4.37 22.25 11.52
N PHE A 126 4.43 22.68 12.78
CA PHE A 126 4.28 24.10 13.12
C PHE A 126 5.43 24.96 12.61
N MET A 127 6.65 24.44 12.62
CA MET A 127 7.82 25.12 12.06
C MET A 127 7.74 25.25 10.53
N ILE A 128 7.23 24.22 9.83
CA ILE A 128 7.07 24.23 8.37
C ILE A 128 5.99 25.21 7.94
N THR A 129 4.85 25.20 8.63
CA THR A 129 3.68 26.02 8.28
C THR A 129 3.82 27.47 8.73
N GLY A 130 4.67 27.74 9.72
CA GLY A 130 4.92 29.09 10.23
C GLY A 130 3.75 29.67 11.03
N LEU A 131 2.90 28.81 11.59
CA LEU A 131 1.77 29.23 12.43
C LEU A 131 2.26 29.95 13.69
N ASP A 132 1.55 31.02 14.07
CA ASP A 132 1.83 31.78 15.29
C ASP A 132 1.35 31.04 16.56
N ASP A 133 1.73 31.55 17.74
CA ASP A 133 1.41 30.91 19.03
C ASP A 133 -0.11 30.85 19.33
N ASN A 134 -0.91 31.74 18.75
CA ASN A 134 -2.36 31.70 18.92
C ASN A 134 -2.96 30.62 18.03
N GLN A 135 -2.55 30.56 16.77
CA GLN A 135 -2.97 29.54 15.81
C GLN A 135 -2.58 28.14 16.28
N ARG A 136 -1.36 27.94 16.79
CA ARG A 136 -0.92 26.65 17.38
C ARG A 136 -1.85 26.21 18.50
N ARG A 137 -2.19 27.11 19.43
CA ARG A 137 -3.11 26.82 20.54
C ARG A 137 -4.52 26.48 20.05
N THR A 138 -5.02 27.19 19.04
CA THR A 138 -6.32 26.90 18.42
C THR A 138 -6.30 25.53 17.76
N PHE A 139 -5.27 25.22 16.98
CA PHE A 139 -5.13 23.92 16.32
C PHE A 139 -5.06 22.77 17.33
N SER A 140 -4.27 22.89 18.39
CA SER A 140 -4.18 21.85 19.43
C SER A 140 -5.53 21.59 20.11
N LYS A 141 -6.38 22.62 20.29
CA LYS A 141 -7.74 22.45 20.80
C LYS A 141 -8.65 21.74 19.79
N LEU A 142 -8.61 22.15 18.53
CA LEU A 142 -9.38 21.52 17.46
C LEU A 142 -8.96 20.06 17.25
N LEU A 143 -7.66 19.74 17.39
CA LEU A 143 -7.15 18.39 17.25
C LEU A 143 -7.73 17.40 18.28
N GLY A 144 -7.87 17.84 19.53
CA GLY A 144 -8.41 17.00 20.60
C GLY A 144 -9.93 16.75 20.51
N ASN A 145 -10.67 17.68 19.89
CA ASN A 145 -12.13 17.68 19.92
C ASN A 145 -12.76 17.36 18.56
N GLU A 146 -12.31 18.03 17.50
CA GLU A 146 -13.01 18.11 16.22
C GLU A 146 -12.26 17.37 15.10
N PHE A 147 -10.97 17.67 14.93
CA PHE A 147 -10.14 17.02 13.91
C PHE A 147 -9.74 15.59 14.25
N GLY A 148 -10.01 15.12 15.47
CA GLY A 148 -9.70 13.75 15.90
C GLY A 148 -10.37 12.68 15.03
N HIS A 149 -11.46 13.00 14.33
CA HIS A 149 -12.11 12.10 13.36
C HIS A 149 -11.35 11.96 12.03
N PHE A 150 -10.54 12.96 11.68
CA PHE A 150 -9.82 13.05 10.40
C PHE A 150 -8.33 12.78 10.56
N LEU A 151 -7.78 13.17 11.70
CA LEU A 151 -6.36 13.16 12.01
C LEU A 151 -6.10 12.23 13.20
N LYS A 152 -5.15 11.33 13.00
CA LYS A 152 -4.59 10.50 14.05
C LYS A 152 -3.42 11.25 14.68
N HIS A 153 -3.47 11.41 16.00
CA HIS A 153 -2.40 11.96 16.80
C HIS A 153 -1.88 10.90 17.78
N SER A 154 -0.62 10.49 17.65
CA SER A 154 0.03 9.53 18.55
C SER A 154 1.51 9.86 18.68
N ASP A 155 2.02 9.91 19.92
CA ASP A 155 3.42 10.22 20.23
C ASP A 155 3.92 11.51 19.55
N TYR A 156 3.14 12.60 19.65
CA TYR A 156 3.41 13.90 19.02
C TYR A 156 3.47 13.88 17.48
N LYS A 157 3.09 12.76 16.85
CA LYS A 157 3.04 12.64 15.39
C LYS A 157 1.62 12.69 14.88
N LEU A 158 1.45 13.34 13.74
CA LEU A 158 0.18 13.61 13.10
C LEU A 158 0.13 12.95 11.71
N SER A 159 -0.97 12.29 11.40
CA SER A 159 -1.26 11.73 10.08
C SER A 159 -2.76 11.70 9.82
N PHE A 160 -3.17 11.57 8.56
CA PHE A 160 -4.57 11.28 8.27
C PHE A 160 -4.98 9.91 8.81
N GLN A 161 -6.18 9.84 9.39
CA GLN A 161 -6.76 8.57 9.83
C GLN A 161 -7.25 7.74 8.64
N HIS A 162 -7.83 8.40 7.63
CA HIS A 162 -8.39 7.75 6.46
C HIS A 162 -7.83 8.34 5.16
N LYS A 163 -7.37 7.46 4.27
CA LYS A 163 -6.87 7.83 2.93
C LYS A 163 -7.92 8.60 2.11
N ALA A 164 -9.19 8.22 2.25
CA ALA A 164 -10.31 8.87 1.55
C ALA A 164 -10.45 10.36 1.90
N PHE A 165 -10.12 10.78 3.13
CA PHE A 165 -10.16 12.18 3.49
C PHE A 165 -9.02 12.98 2.85
N LYS A 166 -7.80 12.40 2.82
CA LYS A 166 -6.69 12.97 2.05
C LYS A 166 -7.06 13.10 0.57
N GLU A 167 -7.63 12.05 -0.03
CA GLU A 167 -8.07 12.05 -1.43
C GLU A 167 -9.12 13.14 -1.68
N PHE A 168 -10.10 13.30 -0.77
CA PHE A 168 -11.06 14.40 -0.83
C PHE A 168 -10.34 15.75 -0.91
N LEU A 169 -9.40 16.05 -0.02
CA LEU A 169 -8.70 17.33 0.01
C LEU A 169 -7.82 17.56 -1.24
N THR A 170 -7.22 16.51 -1.81
CA THR A 170 -6.24 16.65 -2.90
C THR A 170 -6.78 16.34 -4.30
N ASN A 171 -8.06 16.01 -4.45
CA ASN A 171 -8.61 15.63 -5.75
C ASN A 171 -8.62 16.83 -6.71
N GLU A 172 -7.81 16.77 -7.78
CA GLU A 172 -7.72 17.82 -8.79
C GLU A 172 -9.06 18.15 -9.47
N ALA A 173 -9.99 17.19 -9.56
CA ALA A 173 -11.33 17.45 -10.09
C ALA A 173 -12.11 18.47 -9.23
N ARG A 174 -11.70 18.65 -7.97
CA ARG A 174 -12.31 19.55 -6.97
C ARG A 174 -11.54 20.84 -6.78
N LYS A 175 -10.58 21.16 -7.64
CA LYS A 175 -9.67 22.32 -7.50
C LYS A 175 -10.35 23.68 -7.30
N LEU A 176 -11.58 23.84 -7.80
CA LEU A 176 -12.37 25.06 -7.67
C LEU A 176 -13.39 25.01 -6.51
N LEU A 177 -13.43 23.91 -5.76
CA LEU A 177 -14.34 23.70 -4.63
C LEU A 177 -13.66 24.06 -3.30
N PRO A 178 -14.44 24.38 -2.25
CA PRO A 178 -13.91 24.58 -0.91
C PRO A 178 -13.12 23.37 -0.40
N PHE A 179 -12.17 23.65 0.51
CA PHE A 179 -11.33 22.67 1.18
C PHE A 179 -10.31 21.94 0.30
N TYR A 180 -10.22 22.25 -0.99
CA TYR A 180 -9.16 21.71 -1.83
C TYR A 180 -7.79 22.25 -1.40
N VAL A 181 -6.79 21.36 -1.32
CA VAL A 181 -5.41 21.69 -0.97
C VAL A 181 -4.46 21.25 -2.07
N ASN A 182 -3.47 22.09 -2.37
CA ASN A 182 -2.49 21.80 -3.40
C ASN A 182 -1.31 21.01 -2.82
N ILE A 183 -1.27 19.70 -3.08
CA ILE A 183 -0.23 18.80 -2.57
C ILE A 183 1.19 19.22 -2.99
N THR A 184 1.36 19.84 -4.17
CA THR A 184 2.66 20.33 -4.66
C THR A 184 3.21 21.46 -3.80
N LYS A 185 2.35 22.32 -3.25
CA LYS A 185 2.76 23.35 -2.29
C LYS A 185 3.23 22.71 -0.97
N GLY A 186 2.55 21.67 -0.51
CA GLY A 186 2.99 20.87 0.64
C GLY A 186 4.40 20.28 0.43
N HIS A 187 4.64 19.65 -0.72
CA HIS A 187 5.98 19.16 -1.08
C HIS A 187 7.02 20.28 -1.16
N THR A 188 6.64 21.48 -1.59
CA THR A 188 7.52 22.66 -1.65
C THR A 188 7.94 23.11 -0.25
N LEU A 189 6.99 23.18 0.69
CA LEU A 189 7.25 23.54 2.08
C LEU A 189 8.13 22.49 2.77
N LEU A 190 7.81 21.20 2.60
CA LEU A 190 8.60 20.10 3.15
C LEU A 190 10.02 20.05 2.56
N ALA A 191 10.15 20.18 1.24
CA ALA A 191 11.46 20.22 0.58
C ALA A 191 12.32 21.38 1.12
N LYS A 192 11.74 22.59 1.24
CA LYS A 192 12.43 23.75 1.79
C LYS A 192 12.92 23.50 3.22
N TYR A 193 12.04 22.99 4.08
CA TYR A 193 12.34 22.72 5.48
C TYR A 193 13.41 21.65 5.65
N PHE A 194 13.24 20.49 5.04
CA PHE A 194 14.18 19.39 5.22
C PHE A 194 15.51 19.62 4.53
N LEU A 195 15.56 20.31 3.38
CA LEU A 195 16.85 20.73 2.79
C LEU A 195 17.61 21.67 3.74
N HIS A 196 16.92 22.63 4.36
CA HIS A 196 17.54 23.53 5.34
C HIS A 196 18.02 22.76 6.58
N LYS A 197 17.17 21.91 7.17
CA LYS A 197 17.51 21.06 8.33
C LYS A 197 18.66 20.10 8.02
N ALA A 198 18.72 19.57 6.81
CA ALA A 198 19.79 18.69 6.35
C ALA A 198 21.12 19.41 6.15
N THR A 199 21.13 20.69 5.74
CA THR A 199 22.38 21.44 5.57
C THR A 199 23.14 21.70 6.88
N SER A 200 22.44 21.67 8.03
CA SER A 200 23.04 21.84 9.35
C SER A 200 23.40 20.51 10.03
N GLN A 201 22.98 19.36 9.47
CA GLN A 201 23.24 18.03 10.02
C GLN A 201 24.35 17.33 9.23
N ASN A 202 25.33 16.74 9.92
CA ASN A 202 26.48 16.10 9.26
C ASN A 202 26.23 14.63 8.83
N LEU A 203 25.23 13.95 9.39
CA LEU A 203 24.96 12.53 9.15
C LEU A 203 23.48 12.35 8.78
N LEU A 204 23.23 11.91 7.55
CA LEU A 204 21.92 11.53 7.04
C LEU A 204 21.98 10.07 6.62
N ASP A 205 20.96 9.30 6.97
CA ASP A 205 20.80 7.93 6.49
C ASP A 205 20.06 7.88 5.14
N GLU A 206 19.94 6.69 4.55
CA GLU A 206 19.27 6.49 3.26
C GLU A 206 17.80 6.90 3.31
N LYS A 207 17.14 6.67 4.44
CA LYS A 207 15.72 7.00 4.64
C LYS A 207 15.51 8.51 4.59
N ALA A 208 16.27 9.28 5.37
CA ALA A 208 16.16 10.73 5.40
C ALA A 208 16.48 11.34 4.03
N LEU A 209 17.52 10.85 3.34
CA LEU A 209 17.83 11.33 2.00
C LEU A 209 16.72 11.06 0.99
N LEU A 210 16.08 9.89 1.04
CA LEU A 210 15.01 9.55 0.10
C LEU A 210 13.68 10.25 0.43
N ASP A 211 13.43 10.55 1.69
CA ASP A 211 12.30 11.39 2.10
C ASP A 211 12.45 12.80 1.53
N ILE A 212 13.65 13.39 1.67
CA ILE A 212 14.00 14.68 1.04
C ILE A 212 13.88 14.58 -0.49
N ALA A 213 14.47 13.55 -1.11
CA ALA A 213 14.42 13.34 -2.55
C ALA A 213 12.98 13.27 -3.06
N SER A 214 12.08 12.63 -2.30
CA SER A 214 10.67 12.47 -2.68
C SER A 214 9.95 13.80 -2.74
N HIS A 215 10.16 14.66 -1.75
CA HIS A 215 9.61 16.01 -1.78
C HIS A 215 10.24 16.84 -2.90
N VAL A 216 11.56 16.85 -3.01
CA VAL A 216 12.27 17.62 -4.05
C VAL A 216 11.81 17.23 -5.46
N ALA A 217 11.72 15.93 -5.76
CA ALA A 217 11.31 15.43 -7.07
C ALA A 217 9.90 15.90 -7.46
N LEU A 218 8.96 15.93 -6.52
CA LEU A 218 7.56 16.30 -6.76
C LEU A 218 7.33 17.81 -6.84
N THR A 219 8.31 18.64 -6.51
CA THR A 219 8.22 20.11 -6.69
C THR A 219 8.55 20.58 -8.11
N TYR A 220 9.27 19.78 -8.91
CA TYR A 220 9.87 20.19 -10.18
C TYR A 220 10.77 21.45 -10.10
N ASN A 221 11.21 21.82 -8.90
CA ASN A 221 11.99 23.02 -8.67
C ASN A 221 13.50 22.75 -8.88
N LYS A 222 14.06 23.31 -9.95
CA LYS A 222 15.48 23.16 -10.32
C LYS A 222 16.44 23.59 -9.19
N GLN A 223 16.09 24.62 -8.42
CA GLN A 223 16.93 25.12 -7.31
C GLN A 223 17.00 24.10 -6.18
N PHE A 224 15.87 23.46 -5.85
CA PHE A 224 15.83 22.40 -4.84
C PHE A 224 16.60 21.17 -5.32
N THR A 225 16.47 20.78 -6.59
CA THR A 225 17.26 19.70 -7.19
C THR A 225 18.77 19.97 -7.07
N GLN A 226 19.23 21.19 -7.38
CA GLN A 226 20.64 21.56 -7.26
C GLN A 226 21.14 21.56 -5.81
N THR A 227 20.30 22.02 -4.88
CA THR A 227 20.62 22.03 -3.45
C THR A 227 20.73 20.60 -2.92
N PHE A 228 19.78 19.74 -3.32
CA PHE A 228 19.79 18.32 -2.98
C PHE A 228 21.01 17.60 -3.56
N LEU A 229 21.42 17.90 -4.79
CA LEU A 229 22.63 17.33 -5.40
C LEU A 229 23.90 17.66 -4.59
N LYS A 230 24.02 18.90 -4.10
CA LYS A 230 25.14 19.29 -3.22
C LYS A 230 25.10 18.54 -1.89
N LEU A 231 23.91 18.30 -1.33
CA LEU A 231 23.74 17.51 -0.11
C LEU A 231 24.13 16.04 -0.34
N PHE A 232 23.60 15.44 -1.40
CA PHE A 232 23.86 14.05 -1.78
C PHE A 232 25.36 13.74 -1.92
N ASN A 233 26.11 14.64 -2.57
CA ASN A 233 27.55 14.47 -2.74
C ASN A 233 28.36 14.57 -1.42
N ARG A 234 27.78 15.17 -0.36
CA ARG A 234 28.46 15.33 0.95
C ARG A 234 28.25 14.17 1.90
N THR A 235 27.17 13.39 1.75
CA THR A 235 26.80 12.37 2.74
C THR A 235 27.70 11.13 2.71
N HIS A 236 28.60 11.00 1.73
CA HIS A 236 29.48 9.84 1.54
C HIS A 236 28.74 8.48 1.54
N LEU A 237 27.42 8.50 1.33
CA LEU A 237 26.61 7.30 1.29
C LEU A 237 26.92 6.54 0.02
N GLU A 238 27.18 5.25 0.17
CA GLU A 238 27.42 4.35 -0.93
C GLU A 238 26.23 4.35 -1.91
N SER A 239 26.47 4.72 -3.17
CA SER A 239 25.41 4.83 -4.20
C SER A 239 24.57 3.56 -4.34
N TYR A 240 25.14 2.37 -4.10
CA TYR A 240 24.39 1.11 -4.14
C TYR A 240 23.41 0.94 -2.97
N ARG A 241 23.70 1.50 -1.79
CA ARG A 241 22.83 1.39 -0.59
C ARG A 241 21.55 2.16 -0.78
N ILE A 242 21.67 3.44 -1.17
CA ILE A 242 20.51 4.28 -1.46
C ILE A 242 19.72 3.75 -2.67
N LEU A 243 20.39 3.21 -3.69
CA LEU A 243 19.73 2.59 -4.84
C LEU A 243 18.84 1.42 -4.42
N ASN A 244 19.38 0.49 -3.63
CA ASN A 244 18.66 -0.69 -3.18
C ASN A 244 17.55 -0.35 -2.18
N TYR A 245 17.76 0.66 -1.33
CA TYR A 245 16.73 1.15 -0.43
C TYR A 245 15.58 1.79 -1.22
N MET A 246 15.90 2.66 -2.20
CA MET A 246 14.91 3.28 -3.09
C MET A 246 14.10 2.23 -3.83
N ALA A 247 14.78 1.23 -4.42
CA ALA A 247 14.13 0.12 -5.08
C ALA A 247 13.15 -0.63 -4.16
N ARG A 248 13.43 -0.74 -2.86
CA ARG A 248 12.57 -1.45 -1.91
C ARG A 248 11.36 -0.64 -1.45
N GLU A 249 11.57 0.63 -1.12
CA GLU A 249 10.57 1.43 -0.39
C GLU A 249 9.78 2.40 -1.29
N ILE A 250 10.33 2.78 -2.44
CA ILE A 250 9.76 3.84 -3.27
C ILE A 250 9.03 3.24 -4.46
N ASN A 251 7.77 3.63 -4.65
CA ASN A 251 6.98 3.38 -5.86
C ASN A 251 6.56 4.71 -6.51
N CYS A 252 7.53 5.57 -6.81
CA CYS A 252 7.30 6.88 -7.42
C CYS A 252 8.31 7.13 -8.52
N TYR A 253 7.80 7.33 -9.74
CA TYR A 253 8.62 7.54 -10.93
C TYR A 253 9.55 8.76 -10.79
N TYR A 254 9.03 9.90 -10.32
CA TYR A 254 9.82 11.14 -10.22
C TYR A 254 10.97 11.03 -9.22
N THR A 255 10.70 10.45 -8.04
CA THR A 255 11.74 10.21 -7.02
C THR A 255 12.79 9.23 -7.53
N ALA A 256 12.34 8.10 -8.08
CA ALA A 256 13.24 7.08 -8.61
C ALA A 256 14.14 7.65 -9.72
N ASN A 257 13.56 8.39 -10.66
CA ASN A 257 14.31 9.02 -11.75
C ASN A 257 15.34 10.03 -11.22
N LEU A 258 14.95 10.92 -10.29
CA LEU A 258 15.89 11.86 -9.68
C LEU A 258 17.10 11.13 -9.05
N VAL A 259 16.85 10.10 -8.23
CA VAL A 259 17.90 9.36 -7.54
C VAL A 259 18.77 8.58 -8.52
N ILE A 260 18.16 7.91 -9.51
CA ILE A 260 18.88 7.16 -10.56
C ILE A 260 19.82 8.09 -11.34
N GLN A 261 19.35 9.27 -11.75
CA GLN A 261 20.20 10.22 -12.50
C GLN A 261 21.40 10.69 -11.67
N LEU A 262 21.21 10.98 -10.38
CA LEU A 262 22.30 11.35 -9.47
C LEU A 262 23.32 10.21 -9.33
N ILE A 263 22.85 8.97 -9.24
CA ILE A 263 23.70 7.79 -9.12
C ILE A 263 24.45 7.49 -10.41
N ILE A 264 23.82 7.66 -11.58
CA ILE A 264 24.49 7.51 -12.88
C ILE A 264 25.65 8.51 -12.99
N GLN A 265 25.46 9.76 -12.56
CA GLN A 265 26.52 10.76 -12.53
C GLN A 265 27.71 10.34 -11.64
N SER A 266 27.47 9.52 -10.61
CA SER A 266 28.54 8.98 -9.74
C SER A 266 29.30 7.79 -10.34
N GLY A 267 28.91 7.26 -11.51
CA GLY A 267 29.63 6.20 -12.22
C GLY A 267 29.27 4.75 -11.83
N LEU A 268 28.04 4.50 -11.37
CA LEU A 268 27.60 3.15 -10.97
C LEU A 268 27.51 2.15 -12.16
N ILE A 269 27.87 0.89 -11.90
CA ILE A 269 27.83 -0.21 -12.89
C ILE A 269 26.42 -0.79 -13.12
N SER A 270 26.19 -1.33 -14.33
CA SER A 270 24.91 -1.89 -14.79
C SER A 270 24.39 -3.08 -13.96
N SER A 271 25.27 -3.89 -13.36
CA SER A 271 24.85 -5.03 -12.52
C SER A 271 24.12 -4.59 -11.25
N ASN A 272 24.54 -3.49 -10.63
CA ASN A 272 23.87 -2.94 -9.45
C ASN A 272 22.47 -2.41 -9.79
N MET A 273 22.33 -1.73 -10.93
CA MET A 273 21.02 -1.28 -11.43
C MET A 273 20.09 -2.45 -11.74
N SER A 274 20.62 -3.55 -12.28
CA SER A 274 19.85 -4.76 -12.53
C SER A 274 19.35 -5.42 -11.24
N ASN A 275 20.22 -5.50 -10.22
CA ASN A 275 19.82 -5.97 -8.89
C ASN A 275 18.76 -5.07 -8.24
N ALA A 276 18.89 -3.75 -8.40
CA ALA A 276 17.90 -2.80 -7.91
C ALA A 276 16.56 -2.93 -8.64
N ALA A 277 16.56 -3.12 -9.96
CA ALA A 277 15.34 -3.41 -10.72
C ALA A 277 14.66 -4.70 -10.25
N PHE A 278 15.44 -5.73 -9.93
CA PHE A 278 14.93 -6.96 -9.30
C PHE A 278 14.30 -6.67 -7.93
N ILE A 279 14.96 -5.90 -7.07
CA ILE A 279 14.42 -5.52 -5.75
C ILE A 279 13.12 -4.72 -5.91
N ALA A 280 13.06 -3.75 -6.81
CA ALA A 280 11.84 -2.99 -7.10
C ALA A 280 10.70 -3.89 -7.53
N THR A 281 10.99 -4.82 -8.44
CA THR A 281 10.02 -5.81 -8.89
C THR A 281 9.56 -6.70 -7.76
N SER A 282 10.46 -7.14 -6.87
CA SER A 282 10.10 -7.99 -5.73
C SER A 282 9.17 -7.30 -4.73
N ASN A 283 9.18 -5.97 -4.65
CA ASN A 283 8.30 -5.20 -3.76
C ASN A 283 7.06 -4.63 -4.47
N GLY A 284 6.85 -4.95 -5.76
CA GLY A 284 5.70 -4.45 -6.50
C GLY A 284 5.81 -2.96 -6.86
N ASN A 285 7.01 -2.39 -6.79
CA ASN A 285 7.26 -0.98 -7.05
C ASN A 285 7.34 -0.72 -8.56
N PHE A 286 6.19 -0.83 -9.23
CA PHE A 286 6.08 -0.74 -10.68
C PHE A 286 6.61 0.59 -11.25
N GLN A 287 6.26 1.74 -10.64
CA GLN A 287 6.70 3.05 -11.13
C GLN A 287 8.24 3.20 -11.08
N THR A 288 8.86 2.61 -10.07
CA THR A 288 10.32 2.57 -9.93
C THR A 288 10.96 1.62 -10.95
N LEU A 289 10.30 0.49 -11.25
CA LEU A 289 10.74 -0.42 -12.32
C LEU A 289 10.71 0.27 -13.69
N ILE A 290 9.70 1.09 -13.97
CA ILE A 290 9.64 1.90 -15.21
C ILE A 290 10.86 2.82 -15.32
N SER A 291 11.27 3.48 -14.24
CA SER A 291 12.47 4.33 -14.27
C SER A 291 13.74 3.54 -14.64
N PHE A 292 13.86 2.26 -14.25
CA PHE A 292 14.96 1.40 -14.68
C PHE A 292 14.85 0.97 -16.15
N HIS A 293 13.64 0.78 -16.67
CA HIS A 293 13.42 0.47 -18.09
C HIS A 293 13.88 1.62 -18.99
N GLU A 294 13.56 2.87 -18.64
CA GLU A 294 13.91 4.05 -19.44
C GLU A 294 15.42 4.22 -19.64
N ILE A 295 16.21 3.88 -18.63
CA ILE A 295 17.68 3.89 -18.71
C ILE A 295 18.25 2.58 -19.28
N LYS A 296 17.40 1.72 -19.87
CA LYS A 296 17.75 0.47 -20.55
C LYS A 296 18.49 -0.54 -19.66
N VAL A 297 18.12 -0.64 -18.38
CA VAL A 297 18.64 -1.70 -17.50
C VAL A 297 18.31 -3.07 -18.07
N ASN A 298 19.26 -3.99 -17.98
CA ASN A 298 19.08 -5.35 -18.49
C ASN A 298 18.18 -6.18 -17.55
N PHE A 299 16.89 -6.22 -17.85
CA PHE A 299 15.90 -7.03 -17.12
C PHE A 299 16.07 -8.54 -17.29
N ARG A 300 16.89 -8.99 -18.25
CA ARG A 300 17.30 -10.39 -18.40
C ARG A 300 18.34 -10.81 -17.36
N SER A 301 19.05 -9.84 -16.76
CA SER A 301 20.09 -10.11 -15.78
C SER A 301 19.53 -10.96 -14.64
N LYS A 302 20.27 -12.02 -14.30
CA LYS A 302 19.89 -12.90 -13.20
C LYS A 302 20.34 -12.28 -11.88
N TYR A 303 19.43 -12.24 -10.91
CA TYR A 303 19.70 -11.76 -9.58
C TYR A 303 20.82 -12.59 -8.94
N ASN A 304 21.91 -11.91 -8.57
CA ASN A 304 23.10 -12.55 -8.03
C ASN A 304 23.19 -12.29 -6.53
N ARG A 305 22.73 -13.25 -5.73
CA ARG A 305 22.96 -13.32 -4.30
C ARG A 305 23.73 -14.60 -4.01
N TYR A 306 24.99 -14.47 -3.60
CA TYR A 306 25.83 -15.62 -3.31
C TYR A 306 25.23 -16.45 -2.17
N LEU A 307 25.19 -17.76 -2.37
CA LEU A 307 24.93 -18.74 -1.31
C LEU A 307 26.15 -18.74 -0.38
N GLU A 308 26.14 -17.89 0.65
CA GLU A 308 27.19 -17.94 1.66
C GLU A 308 27.01 -19.14 2.58
N HIS A 309 28.10 -19.92 2.69
CA HIS A 309 28.33 -21.01 3.63
C HIS A 309 27.51 -22.30 3.45
N SER A 310 28.19 -23.42 3.72
CA SER A 310 27.65 -24.78 3.68
C SER A 310 26.47 -24.94 4.64
N MET A 311 25.25 -24.82 4.11
CA MET A 311 24.03 -25.07 4.87
C MET A 311 23.76 -26.57 4.97
N LYS A 312 24.49 -27.25 5.86
CA LYS A 312 24.21 -28.66 6.16
C LYS A 312 22.77 -28.79 6.66
N GLY A 313 21.92 -29.48 5.87
CA GLY A 313 20.54 -29.79 6.23
C GLY A 313 19.47 -28.83 5.71
N ALA A 314 19.84 -27.75 5.00
CA ALA A 314 18.85 -26.88 4.37
C ALA A 314 18.30 -27.48 3.07
N ASP A 315 16.99 -27.29 2.84
CA ASP A 315 16.39 -27.52 1.53
C ASP A 315 16.86 -26.42 0.56
N LEU A 316 17.86 -26.76 -0.24
CA LEU A 316 18.47 -25.84 -1.21
C LEU A 316 17.45 -25.34 -2.26
N VAL A 317 16.46 -26.15 -2.62
CA VAL A 317 15.42 -25.76 -3.58
C VAL A 317 14.53 -24.69 -2.96
N HIS A 318 14.06 -24.92 -1.73
CA HIS A 318 13.28 -23.93 -0.98
C HIS A 318 14.05 -22.61 -0.82
N MET A 319 15.31 -22.69 -0.39
CA MET A 319 16.16 -21.50 -0.22
C MET A 319 16.35 -20.76 -1.55
N CYS A 320 16.54 -21.47 -2.66
CA CYS A 320 16.66 -20.85 -3.98
C CYS A 320 15.36 -20.19 -4.46
N LYS A 321 14.17 -20.70 -4.09
CA LYS A 321 12.88 -20.11 -4.48
C LYS A 321 12.49 -18.88 -3.65
N PHE A 322 12.80 -18.88 -2.36
CA PHE A 322 12.21 -17.92 -1.42
C PHE A 322 13.23 -17.00 -0.72
N VAL A 323 14.52 -17.34 -0.74
CA VAL A 323 15.56 -16.58 -0.03
C VAL A 323 16.59 -15.98 -0.98
N TYR A 324 17.17 -16.81 -1.85
CA TYR A 324 18.28 -16.42 -2.72
C TYR A 324 17.85 -16.06 -4.14
N PHE A 325 16.70 -16.54 -4.60
CA PHE A 325 16.19 -16.31 -5.96
C PHE A 325 17.22 -16.72 -7.03
N CYS A 326 17.75 -17.95 -6.91
CA CYS A 326 18.83 -18.48 -7.74
C CYS A 326 18.47 -18.45 -9.23
N GLY A 327 19.13 -17.58 -10.01
CA GLY A 327 18.89 -17.47 -11.45
C GLY A 327 17.59 -16.77 -11.82
N TYR A 328 16.94 -16.06 -10.90
CA TYR A 328 15.72 -15.31 -11.18
C TYR A 328 16.03 -14.04 -11.96
N ASN A 329 15.19 -13.69 -12.91
CA ASN A 329 15.14 -12.34 -13.49
C ASN A 329 13.90 -11.60 -12.93
N VAL A 330 13.66 -10.36 -13.36
CA VAL A 330 12.52 -9.55 -12.89
C VAL A 330 11.15 -10.21 -13.16
N PHE A 331 11.02 -10.95 -14.27
CA PHE A 331 9.76 -11.58 -14.65
C PHE A 331 9.42 -12.76 -13.73
N HIS A 332 10.41 -13.60 -13.39
CA HIS A 332 10.21 -14.70 -12.45
C HIS A 332 9.66 -14.21 -11.11
N ILE A 333 10.26 -13.17 -10.53
CA ILE A 333 9.82 -12.66 -9.22
C ILE A 333 8.48 -11.93 -9.30
N ALA A 334 8.18 -11.23 -10.40
CA ALA A 334 6.87 -10.62 -10.62
C ALA A 334 5.74 -11.68 -10.68
N ALA A 335 5.97 -12.75 -11.44
CA ALA A 335 5.05 -13.87 -11.59
C ALA A 335 4.87 -14.63 -10.28
N GLN A 336 5.96 -14.94 -9.57
CA GLN A 336 5.92 -15.62 -8.27
C GLN A 336 5.14 -14.81 -7.22
N ARG A 337 5.30 -13.48 -7.19
CA ARG A 337 4.64 -12.61 -6.20
C ARG A 337 3.24 -12.14 -6.56
N GLY A 338 2.81 -12.29 -7.81
CA GLY A 338 1.44 -11.96 -8.21
C GLY A 338 1.27 -10.52 -8.68
N TYR A 339 2.33 -9.83 -9.08
CA TYR A 339 2.26 -8.44 -9.54
C TYR A 339 1.79 -8.36 -10.99
N VAL A 340 0.46 -8.41 -11.18
CA VAL A 340 -0.20 -8.46 -12.51
C VAL A 340 0.24 -7.31 -13.42
N GLU A 341 0.23 -6.07 -12.92
CA GLU A 341 0.61 -4.87 -13.71
C GLU A 341 2.05 -4.96 -14.23
N ILE A 342 2.98 -5.46 -13.39
CA ILE A 342 4.38 -5.67 -13.81
C ILE A 342 4.46 -6.79 -14.85
N VAL A 343 3.73 -7.89 -14.66
CA VAL A 343 3.71 -9.01 -15.60
C VAL A 343 3.18 -8.59 -16.97
N GLU A 344 2.06 -7.86 -17.03
CA GLU A 344 1.51 -7.34 -18.28
C GLU A 344 2.51 -6.42 -18.99
N TYR A 345 3.18 -5.54 -18.22
CA TYR A 345 4.21 -4.67 -18.75
C TYR A 345 5.40 -5.47 -19.32
N LEU A 346 5.88 -6.50 -18.62
CA LEU A 346 6.99 -7.34 -19.06
C LEU A 346 6.63 -8.20 -20.27
N LEU A 347 5.41 -8.73 -20.36
CA LEU A 347 4.93 -9.45 -21.54
C LEU A 347 4.95 -8.58 -22.79
N LYS A 348 4.54 -7.31 -22.65
CA LYS A 348 4.50 -6.36 -23.77
C LYS A 348 5.89 -5.96 -24.26
N ASN A 349 6.84 -5.75 -23.34
CA ASN A 349 8.16 -5.17 -23.67
C ASN A 349 9.30 -6.20 -23.75
N TYR A 350 9.14 -7.36 -23.12
CA TYR A 350 10.13 -8.42 -23.00
C TYR A 350 9.51 -9.83 -23.11
N PRO A 351 8.75 -10.13 -24.18
CA PRO A 351 8.02 -11.40 -24.30
C PRO A 351 8.93 -12.63 -24.23
N ASP A 352 10.18 -12.53 -24.68
CA ASP A 352 11.15 -13.64 -24.65
C ASP A 352 11.45 -14.13 -23.23
N LEU A 353 11.31 -13.26 -22.22
CA LEU A 353 11.57 -13.61 -20.82
C LEU A 353 10.56 -14.62 -20.26
N LEU A 354 9.39 -14.77 -20.91
CA LEU A 354 8.36 -15.76 -20.58
C LEU A 354 8.88 -17.21 -20.60
N TYR A 355 9.87 -17.48 -21.46
CA TYR A 355 10.41 -18.82 -21.69
C TYR A 355 11.72 -19.09 -20.94
N GLU A 356 12.24 -18.10 -20.21
CA GLU A 356 13.44 -18.31 -19.42
C GLU A 356 13.19 -19.19 -18.21
N GLN A 357 14.26 -19.83 -17.77
CA GLN A 357 14.27 -20.63 -16.55
C GLN A 357 15.20 -20.01 -15.49
N THR A 358 14.89 -20.33 -14.24
CA THR A 358 15.74 -20.12 -13.06
C THR A 358 16.86 -21.17 -13.00
N SER A 359 17.80 -21.04 -12.06
CA SER A 359 18.87 -22.04 -11.86
C SER A 359 18.36 -23.41 -11.42
N ILE A 360 17.14 -23.47 -10.89
CA ILE A 360 16.43 -24.71 -10.52
C ILE A 360 15.43 -25.14 -11.60
N GLN A 361 15.61 -24.66 -12.84
CA GLN A 361 14.86 -25.05 -14.04
C GLN A 361 13.35 -24.72 -14.02
N LEU A 362 12.91 -23.82 -13.13
CA LEU A 362 11.52 -23.34 -13.14
C LEU A 362 11.35 -22.14 -14.07
N ASN A 363 10.28 -22.16 -14.86
CA ASN A 363 9.83 -21.03 -15.67
C ASN A 363 8.81 -20.15 -14.92
N VAL A 364 8.44 -18.99 -15.50
CA VAL A 364 7.52 -18.04 -14.85
C VAL A 364 6.10 -18.58 -14.67
N PHE A 365 5.64 -19.48 -15.56
CA PHE A 365 4.32 -20.11 -15.48
C PHE A 365 4.23 -21.06 -14.28
N GLN A 366 5.22 -21.94 -14.14
CA GLN A 366 5.32 -22.88 -13.02
C GLN A 366 5.42 -22.15 -11.68
N LEU A 367 6.18 -21.05 -11.61
CA LEU A 367 6.25 -20.22 -10.39
C LEU A 367 4.92 -19.55 -10.05
N ALA A 368 4.19 -19.03 -11.04
CA ALA A 368 2.86 -18.46 -10.82
C ALA A 368 1.85 -19.53 -10.35
N ALA A 369 1.91 -20.73 -10.94
CA ALA A 369 1.08 -21.87 -10.55
C ALA A 369 1.39 -22.36 -9.13
N GLU A 370 2.68 -22.54 -8.81
CA GLU A 370 3.15 -22.93 -7.47
C GLU A 370 2.73 -21.93 -6.38
N ASN A 371 2.63 -20.64 -6.69
CA ASN A 371 2.34 -19.59 -5.70
C ASN A 371 0.89 -19.09 -5.73
N GLY A 372 0.00 -19.79 -6.41
CA GLY A 372 -1.44 -19.52 -6.37
C GLY A 372 -1.85 -18.26 -7.13
N LYS A 373 -1.07 -17.82 -8.11
CA LYS A 373 -1.31 -16.55 -8.82
C LYS A 373 -2.29 -16.73 -9.98
N THR A 374 -3.54 -17.07 -9.66
CA THR A 374 -4.59 -17.44 -10.63
C THR A 374 -4.76 -16.45 -11.77
N LYS A 375 -4.73 -15.13 -11.49
CA LYS A 375 -4.85 -14.08 -12.53
C LYS A 375 -3.71 -14.15 -13.56
N ILE A 376 -2.49 -14.37 -13.10
CA ILE A 376 -1.30 -14.47 -13.96
C ILE A 376 -1.31 -15.77 -14.74
N VAL A 377 -1.71 -16.89 -14.12
CA VAL A 377 -1.83 -18.17 -14.83
C VAL A 377 -2.84 -18.07 -15.97
N LYS A 378 -4.02 -17.47 -15.73
CA LYS A 378 -5.02 -17.21 -16.78
C LYS A 378 -4.44 -16.36 -17.92
N LEU A 379 -3.80 -15.25 -17.58
CA LEU A 379 -3.14 -14.38 -18.55
C LEU A 379 -2.11 -15.13 -19.41
N PHE A 380 -1.27 -15.96 -18.80
CA PHE A 380 -0.29 -16.74 -19.55
C PHE A 380 -0.91 -17.80 -20.46
N LEU A 381 -1.99 -18.47 -20.04
CA LEU A 381 -2.71 -19.43 -20.87
C LEU A 381 -3.39 -18.80 -22.08
N GLU A 382 -3.92 -17.59 -21.92
CA GLU A 382 -4.50 -16.81 -23.02
C GLU A 382 -3.44 -16.46 -24.08
N ILE A 383 -2.19 -16.24 -23.65
CA ILE A 383 -1.06 -15.94 -24.53
C ILE A 383 -0.52 -17.21 -25.19
N ASN A 384 -0.27 -18.24 -24.39
CA ASN A 384 0.27 -19.50 -24.86
C ASN A 384 -0.10 -20.65 -23.91
N SER A 385 -1.12 -21.43 -24.29
CA SER A 385 -1.57 -22.59 -23.51
C SER A 385 -0.54 -23.71 -23.41
N SER A 386 0.46 -23.78 -24.31
CA SER A 386 1.54 -24.78 -24.25
C SER A 386 2.52 -24.57 -23.09
N LEU A 387 2.43 -23.45 -22.37
CA LEU A 387 3.17 -23.22 -21.13
C LEU A 387 2.70 -24.13 -19.99
N ALA A 388 1.47 -24.62 -20.05
CA ALA A 388 0.95 -25.57 -19.09
C ALA A 388 1.58 -26.95 -19.30
N ASP A 389 2.15 -27.49 -18.23
CA ASP A 389 2.77 -28.81 -18.21
C ASP A 389 2.44 -29.57 -16.92
N HIS A 390 2.82 -30.85 -16.85
CA HIS A 390 2.58 -31.66 -15.66
C HIS A 390 3.29 -31.10 -14.41
N HIS A 391 4.40 -30.37 -14.56
CA HIS A 391 5.08 -29.74 -13.44
C HIS A 391 4.26 -28.61 -12.84
N SER A 392 3.65 -27.76 -13.67
CA SER A 392 2.76 -26.69 -13.22
C SER A 392 1.54 -27.24 -12.48
N LEU A 393 0.96 -28.35 -12.97
CA LEU A 393 -0.13 -29.07 -12.31
C LEU A 393 0.33 -29.67 -10.98
N TYR A 394 1.49 -30.33 -10.96
CA TYR A 394 2.09 -30.89 -9.74
C TYR A 394 2.33 -29.83 -8.68
N TYR A 395 2.98 -28.70 -9.02
CA TYR A 395 3.28 -27.64 -8.06
C TYR A 395 2.01 -26.96 -7.53
N ALA A 396 1.02 -26.69 -8.41
CA ALA A 396 -0.27 -26.15 -7.97
C ALA A 396 -0.99 -27.12 -7.02
N SER A 397 -0.95 -28.42 -7.31
CA SER A 397 -1.58 -29.46 -6.47
C SER A 397 -0.87 -29.61 -5.14
N GLN A 398 0.48 -29.63 -5.14
CA GLN A 398 1.31 -29.73 -3.93
C GLN A 398 1.01 -28.60 -2.95
N GLN A 399 0.70 -27.40 -3.45
CA GLN A 399 0.43 -26.20 -2.66
C GLN A 399 -1.08 -25.98 -2.40
N GLY A 400 -1.95 -26.88 -2.85
CA GLY A 400 -3.41 -26.80 -2.62
C GLY A 400 -4.10 -25.66 -3.39
N HIS A 401 -3.61 -25.32 -4.57
CA HIS A 401 -4.18 -24.25 -5.39
C HIS A 401 -5.28 -24.76 -6.33
N ASP A 402 -6.40 -25.20 -5.74
CA ASP A 402 -7.50 -25.90 -6.43
C ASP A 402 -8.05 -25.16 -7.66
N GLN A 403 -8.13 -23.83 -7.61
CA GLN A 403 -8.58 -23.03 -8.74
C GLN A 403 -7.64 -23.14 -9.95
N ILE A 404 -6.33 -23.22 -9.71
CA ILE A 404 -5.32 -23.38 -10.76
C ILE A 404 -5.33 -24.82 -11.25
N VAL A 405 -5.41 -25.80 -10.35
CA VAL A 405 -5.53 -27.23 -10.69
C VAL A 405 -6.73 -27.47 -11.61
N SER A 406 -7.92 -26.97 -11.22
CA SER A 406 -9.15 -27.08 -12.02
C SER A 406 -9.00 -26.48 -13.41
N LEU A 407 -8.27 -25.36 -13.50
CA LEU A 407 -8.03 -24.67 -14.75
C LEU A 407 -7.01 -25.40 -15.63
N LEU A 408 -5.97 -25.99 -15.05
CA LEU A 408 -4.91 -26.72 -15.77
C LEU A 408 -5.40 -28.06 -16.36
N PHE A 409 -6.43 -28.69 -15.80
CA PHE A 409 -7.01 -29.92 -16.36
C PHE A 409 -7.57 -29.75 -17.78
N ASN A 410 -7.87 -28.53 -18.21
CA ASN A 410 -8.30 -28.26 -19.59
C ASN A 410 -7.13 -28.26 -20.59
N TYR A 411 -5.88 -28.24 -20.11
CA TYR A 411 -4.68 -28.07 -20.92
C TYR A 411 -3.66 -29.19 -20.75
N VAL A 412 -3.68 -29.88 -19.61
CA VAL A 412 -2.72 -30.93 -19.26
C VAL A 412 -3.49 -32.18 -18.82
N ASN A 413 -3.21 -33.31 -19.47
CA ASN A 413 -3.70 -34.61 -18.99
C ASN A 413 -2.91 -35.03 -17.76
N ASP A 414 -3.54 -35.56 -16.72
CA ASP A 414 -2.79 -36.14 -15.59
C ASP A 414 -2.22 -37.51 -15.99
N THR A 415 -1.04 -37.52 -16.60
CA THR A 415 -0.23 -38.73 -16.66
C THR A 415 0.55 -38.77 -15.36
N CYS A 416 0.04 -39.51 -14.37
CA CYS A 416 0.66 -39.67 -13.06
C CYS A 416 2.20 -39.72 -13.19
N LEU A 417 2.91 -38.83 -12.49
CA LEU A 417 4.37 -38.83 -12.51
C LEU A 417 4.86 -40.23 -12.13
N PRO A 418 5.71 -40.89 -12.95
CA PRO A 418 6.12 -42.25 -12.67
C PRO A 418 6.82 -42.31 -11.31
N CYS A 419 6.19 -42.99 -10.35
CA CYS A 419 6.73 -43.25 -9.02
C CYS A 419 7.77 -44.37 -9.08
N ASN A 420 8.85 -44.18 -9.85
CA ASN A 420 9.92 -45.16 -10.01
C ASN A 420 11.14 -44.87 -9.11
N GLY A 421 10.97 -44.08 -8.05
CA GLY A 421 12.04 -43.74 -7.10
C GLY A 421 13.06 -42.73 -7.62
N THR A 422 12.91 -42.26 -8.86
CA THR A 422 13.64 -41.11 -9.42
C THR A 422 12.74 -39.88 -9.39
N ILE A 423 13.18 -38.83 -8.68
CA ILE A 423 12.57 -37.50 -8.76
C ILE A 423 13.12 -36.84 -10.02
N HIS A 424 12.42 -37.01 -11.15
CA HIS A 424 12.89 -36.57 -12.48
C HIS A 424 13.11 -35.05 -12.61
N TRP A 425 12.64 -34.25 -11.64
CA TRP A 425 12.77 -32.79 -11.63
C TRP A 425 13.90 -32.25 -10.72
N LEU A 426 14.67 -33.11 -10.05
CA LEU A 426 15.91 -32.71 -9.36
C LEU A 426 17.13 -33.02 -10.24
N PRO A 427 18.08 -32.09 -10.43
CA PRO A 427 19.35 -32.39 -11.11
C PRO A 427 20.06 -33.57 -10.42
N ALA A 428 20.78 -34.40 -11.20
CA ALA A 428 21.49 -35.59 -10.72
C ALA A 428 22.49 -35.35 -9.56
N LEU A 429 22.78 -34.08 -9.23
CA LEU A 429 23.68 -33.64 -8.15
C LEU A 429 23.00 -33.48 -6.77
N SER A 430 21.69 -33.64 -6.64
CA SER A 430 20.96 -33.48 -5.37
C SER A 430 20.16 -34.72 -4.99
N LEU A 431 20.85 -35.85 -4.81
CA LEU A 431 20.25 -37.08 -4.29
C LEU A 431 20.40 -37.17 -2.77
N ARG A 432 19.32 -36.87 -2.03
CA ARG A 432 19.05 -37.51 -0.74
C ARG A 432 17.57 -37.91 -0.60
N LYS A 433 17.36 -39.21 -0.84
CA LYS A 433 16.41 -40.13 -0.18
C LYS A 433 15.06 -39.55 0.27
N TYR A 434 14.11 -39.49 -0.66
CA TYR A 434 12.70 -39.74 -0.32
C TYR A 434 12.31 -41.07 -0.96
N LYS A 435 12.17 -42.13 -0.14
CA LYS A 435 11.50 -43.36 -0.54
C LYS A 435 10.00 -43.10 -0.40
N CYS A 436 9.27 -42.97 -1.50
CA CYS A 436 7.83 -43.19 -1.46
C CYS A 436 7.61 -44.65 -1.09
N ASN A 437 7.13 -44.89 0.13
CA ASN A 437 6.67 -46.19 0.56
C ASN A 437 5.15 -46.18 0.39
N ILE A 438 4.65 -46.78 -0.68
CA ILE A 438 3.22 -47.01 -0.85
C ILE A 438 3.04 -48.51 -0.76
N SER A 439 2.77 -48.97 0.46
CA SER A 439 2.19 -50.28 0.72
C SER A 439 0.67 -50.16 0.54
N ASN A 440 0.19 -50.90 -0.46
CA ASN A 440 -1.18 -51.31 -0.81
C ASN A 440 -2.20 -50.25 -1.23
#